data_AF-A0A4Z0JJ61-F1
#
_entry.id   AF-A0A4Z0JJ61-F1
#
_cell.length_a   1.000
_cell.length_b   1.000
_cell.length_c   1.000
_cell.angle_alpha   90.00
_cell.angle_beta   90.00
_cell.angle_gamma   90.00
#
_symmetry.space_group_name_H-M   'P 1'
#
loop_
_entity.id
_entity.type
_entity.pdbx_description
1 polymer ?
#
loop_
_entity_poly.entity_id
_entity_poly.type
_entity_poly.pdbx_seq_one_letter_code
_entity_poly.pdbx_strand_id
1 'polypeptide(L)'
;MLVDISNILKNDSDQDIAKQLGISATEIELIKNKQLYPPQTLTKKIIQLAKHPTTVTQPALEKNFQFGQTIKLRRVIISIIFIIFVSLLFTGFGYQPFWVFLLVVLIGLFVTLPSCFNDYWLINEKNIKAVEFNNLGIIKLAQLLHLTPLPQRVISYSEIDHINIFYHKRIRTSPFDINPDIFQLTCTLKNNQELTINVNAKLEEELIDLVAELNYQNVAVYDQQKVILALSKKQNLFQRFNHGFP
;
A
#
# COMPACT_ATOMS: atom_id res chain seq x y z
N MET A 1 8.95 11.38 -10.83
CA MET A 1 9.89 10.35 -11.33
C MET A 1 10.92 10.06 -10.25
N LEU A 2 11.05 8.79 -9.84
CA LEU A 2 11.99 8.35 -8.82
C LEU A 2 13.43 8.43 -9.36
N VAL A 3 14.34 9.08 -8.63
CA VAL A 3 15.74 9.27 -9.07
C VAL A 3 16.54 8.00 -8.83
N ASP A 4 17.11 7.41 -9.88
CA ASP A 4 17.96 6.22 -9.78
C ASP A 4 19.41 6.60 -9.47
N ILE A 5 19.75 6.64 -8.17
CA ILE A 5 21.10 6.92 -7.70
C ILE A 5 21.99 5.67 -7.58
N SER A 6 21.45 4.47 -7.81
CA SER A 6 22.21 3.23 -7.67
C SER A 6 23.38 3.14 -8.66
N ASN A 7 23.19 3.65 -9.87
CA ASN A 7 24.23 3.68 -10.90
C ASN A 7 25.33 4.68 -10.61
N ILE A 8 25.02 5.72 -9.84
CA ILE A 8 25.96 6.78 -9.48
C ILE A 8 27.05 6.26 -8.53
N LEU A 9 26.71 5.29 -7.68
CA LEU A 9 27.59 4.78 -6.64
C LEU A 9 28.50 3.62 -7.10
N LYS A 10 28.37 3.12 -8.34
CA LYS A 10 28.95 1.83 -8.77
C LYS A 10 30.48 1.73 -8.78
N ASN A 11 31.19 2.86 -8.85
CA ASN A 11 32.63 2.85 -9.13
C ASN A 11 33.53 3.05 -7.90
N ASP A 12 32.94 3.38 -6.74
CA ASP A 12 33.69 3.72 -5.53
C ASP A 12 33.50 2.67 -4.42
N SER A 13 34.51 2.58 -3.54
CA SER A 13 34.51 1.73 -2.34
C SER A 13 33.39 2.12 -1.38
N ASP A 14 32.57 1.15 -0.96
CA ASP A 14 31.40 1.38 -0.09
C ASP A 14 31.79 2.05 1.23
N GLN A 15 32.96 1.71 1.79
CA GLN A 15 33.43 2.28 3.04
C GLN A 15 33.81 3.76 2.93
N ASP A 16 34.37 4.16 1.78
CA ASP A 16 34.81 5.54 1.56
C ASP A 16 33.61 6.45 1.30
N ILE A 17 32.66 5.99 0.50
CA ILE A 17 31.38 6.68 0.27
C ILE A 17 30.61 6.82 1.59
N ALA A 18 30.51 5.73 2.37
CA ALA A 18 29.82 5.71 3.65
C ALA A 18 30.37 6.78 4.61
N LYS A 19 31.70 6.89 4.72
CA LYS A 19 32.37 7.94 5.51
C LYS A 19 32.05 9.34 5.02
N GLN A 20 32.06 9.58 3.71
CA GLN A 20 31.77 10.90 3.14
C GLN A 20 30.31 11.33 3.33
N LEU A 21 29.38 10.38 3.30
CA LEU A 21 27.96 10.63 3.45
C LEU A 21 27.48 10.60 4.92
N GLY A 22 28.29 10.06 5.82
CA GLY A 22 27.96 9.92 7.24
C GLY A 22 26.92 8.84 7.50
N ILE A 23 26.94 7.76 6.71
CA ILE A 23 26.02 6.62 6.81
C ILE A 23 26.80 5.31 6.87
N SER A 24 26.12 4.19 7.11
CA SER A 24 26.75 2.88 7.16
C SER A 24 27.08 2.32 5.76
N ALA A 25 28.12 1.50 5.65
CA ALA A 25 28.44 0.81 4.39
C ALA A 25 27.31 -0.15 3.96
N THR A 26 26.59 -0.72 4.92
CA THR A 26 25.40 -1.55 4.67
C THR A 26 24.28 -0.76 4.02
N GLU A 27 24.04 0.50 4.41
CA GLU A 27 23.05 1.35 3.72
C GLU A 27 23.46 1.67 2.29
N ILE A 28 24.75 1.90 2.03
CA ILE A 28 25.27 2.08 0.66
C ILE A 28 25.00 0.85 -0.19
N GLU A 29 25.28 -0.34 0.34
CA GLU A 29 25.01 -1.60 -0.36
C GLU A 29 23.51 -1.75 -0.68
N LEU A 30 22.63 -1.45 0.27
CA LEU A 30 21.18 -1.48 0.04
C LEU A 30 20.74 -0.50 -1.04
N ILE A 31 21.32 0.71 -1.08
CA ILE A 31 21.03 1.71 -2.13
C ILE A 31 21.51 1.21 -3.50
N LYS A 32 22.75 0.70 -3.59
CA LYS A 32 23.32 0.11 -4.83
C LYS A 32 22.45 -1.03 -5.35
N ASN A 33 21.91 -1.86 -4.44
CA ASN A 33 21.08 -3.01 -4.76
C ASN A 33 19.60 -2.67 -5.04
N LYS A 34 19.22 -1.39 -5.00
CA LYS A 34 17.82 -0.92 -5.13
C LYS A 34 16.87 -1.54 -4.09
N GLN A 35 17.39 -1.72 -2.87
CA GLN A 35 16.66 -2.22 -1.71
C GLN A 35 16.41 -1.15 -0.66
N LEU A 36 17.11 -0.01 -0.76
CA LEU A 36 16.84 1.20 0.00
C LEU A 36 16.69 2.36 -0.98
N TYR A 37 15.55 3.03 -0.90
CA TYR A 37 15.30 4.31 -1.52
C TYR A 37 15.49 5.39 -0.46
N PRO A 38 16.60 6.15 -0.52
CA PRO A 38 16.99 7.01 0.58
C PRO A 38 16.19 8.31 0.61
N PRO A 39 16.14 8.97 1.78
CA PRO A 39 15.55 10.30 1.93
C PRO A 39 16.14 11.31 0.94
N GLN A 40 15.37 12.35 0.60
CA GLN A 40 15.82 13.41 -0.31
C GLN A 40 17.13 14.06 0.14
N THR A 41 17.31 14.31 1.44
CA THR A 41 18.54 14.93 1.96
C THR A 41 19.78 14.12 1.62
N LEU A 42 19.73 12.80 1.79
CA LEU A 42 20.81 11.89 1.44
C LEU A 42 20.97 11.77 -0.08
N THR A 43 19.86 11.70 -0.83
CA THR A 43 19.87 11.69 -2.31
C THR A 43 20.59 12.92 -2.88
N LYS A 44 20.31 14.13 -2.36
CA LYS A 44 20.97 15.37 -2.77
C LYS A 44 22.47 15.34 -2.48
N LYS A 45 22.90 14.83 -1.31
CA LYS A 45 24.32 14.66 -0.98
C LYS A 45 25.03 13.71 -1.95
N ILE A 46 24.41 12.58 -2.28
CA ILE A 46 24.94 11.61 -3.24
C ILE A 46 25.13 12.24 -4.63
N ILE A 47 24.13 12.98 -5.10
CA ILE A 47 24.19 13.65 -6.41
C ILE A 47 25.30 14.72 -6.43
N GLN A 48 25.42 15.52 -5.37
CA GLN A 48 26.48 16.53 -5.24
C GLN A 48 27.87 15.90 -5.25
N LEU A 49 28.05 14.81 -4.48
CA LEU A 49 29.31 14.09 -4.38
C LEU A 49 29.76 13.53 -5.73
N ALA A 50 28.81 12.96 -6.48
CA ALA A 50 29.09 12.41 -7.80
C ALA A 50 29.07 13.44 -8.95
N LYS A 51 28.82 14.72 -8.66
CA LYS A 51 28.69 15.81 -9.64
C LYS A 51 27.70 15.48 -10.77
N HIS A 52 26.63 14.75 -10.46
CA HIS A 52 25.65 14.32 -11.46
C HIS A 52 24.69 15.47 -11.80
N PRO A 53 24.33 15.71 -13.07
CA PRO A 53 23.51 16.86 -13.49
C PRO A 53 22.01 16.78 -13.11
N THR A 54 21.63 15.86 -12.22
CA THR A 54 20.22 15.58 -11.92
C THR A 54 19.74 16.39 -10.73
N THR A 55 18.60 17.08 -10.87
CA THR A 55 17.96 17.78 -9.75
C THR A 55 16.80 16.95 -9.22
N VAL A 56 16.66 16.88 -7.89
CA VAL A 56 15.48 16.25 -7.26
C VAL A 56 14.32 17.24 -7.33
N THR A 57 13.33 16.95 -8.17
CA THR A 57 12.09 17.73 -8.31
C THR A 57 10.96 17.06 -7.55
N GLN A 58 10.01 17.86 -7.04
CA GLN A 58 8.79 17.33 -6.44
C GLN A 58 8.02 16.50 -7.48
N PRO A 59 7.55 15.30 -7.12
CA PRO A 59 6.69 14.55 -8.01
C PRO A 59 5.34 15.25 -8.19
N ALA A 60 4.77 15.15 -9.38
CA ALA A 60 3.43 15.65 -9.66
C ALA A 60 2.39 14.66 -9.11
N LEU A 61 2.25 14.61 -7.79
CA LEU A 61 1.21 13.81 -7.14
C LEU A 61 -0.09 14.60 -7.10
N GLU A 62 -1.22 13.96 -7.42
CA GLU A 62 -2.53 14.59 -7.25
C GLU A 62 -2.75 14.98 -5.78
N LYS A 63 -3.35 16.16 -5.55
CA LYS A 63 -3.67 16.61 -4.19
C LYS A 63 -4.63 15.61 -3.53
N ASN A 64 -4.31 15.13 -2.33
CA ASN A 64 -5.01 14.08 -1.60
C ASN A 64 -5.00 12.72 -2.30
N PHE A 65 -3.81 12.30 -2.74
CA PHE A 65 -3.59 10.97 -3.27
C PHE A 65 -4.03 9.91 -2.26
N GLN A 66 -5.04 9.11 -2.63
CA GLN A 66 -5.54 8.04 -1.79
C GLN A 66 -4.78 6.76 -2.11
N PHE A 67 -3.97 6.29 -1.17
CA PHE A 67 -3.28 5.02 -1.27
C PHE A 67 -4.00 3.95 -0.44
N GLY A 68 -4.30 2.81 -1.04
CA GLY A 68 -5.12 1.76 -0.45
C GLY A 68 -6.42 1.53 -1.21
N GLN A 69 -7.29 0.66 -0.70
CA GLN A 69 -8.47 0.28 -1.47
C GLN A 69 -9.51 1.40 -1.52
N THR A 70 -9.58 2.08 -2.67
CA THR A 70 -10.60 3.09 -2.95
C THR A 70 -12.01 2.49 -2.80
N ILE A 71 -12.87 3.20 -2.07
CA ILE A 71 -14.28 2.84 -1.97
C ILE A 71 -14.92 3.10 -3.32
N LYS A 72 -15.09 2.04 -4.12
CA LYS A 72 -15.80 2.15 -5.40
C LYS A 72 -17.27 1.85 -5.18
N LEU A 73 -18.11 2.88 -5.30
CA LEU A 73 -19.57 2.74 -5.23
C LEU A 73 -20.08 1.63 -6.17
N ARG A 74 -19.46 1.48 -7.35
CA ARG A 74 -19.74 0.38 -8.29
C ARG A 74 -19.58 -1.01 -7.65
N ARG A 75 -18.54 -1.24 -6.85
CA ARG A 75 -18.32 -2.53 -6.16
C ARG A 75 -19.41 -2.78 -5.13
N VAL A 76 -19.79 -1.75 -4.37
CA VAL A 76 -20.88 -1.83 -3.38
C VAL A 76 -22.21 -2.18 -4.07
N ILE A 77 -22.54 -1.49 -5.15
CA ILE A 77 -23.76 -1.75 -5.94
C ILE A 77 -23.77 -3.18 -6.48
N ILE A 78 -22.65 -3.64 -7.08
CA ILE A 78 -22.55 -5.02 -7.59
C ILE A 78 -22.73 -6.04 -6.46
N SER A 79 -22.10 -5.82 -5.31
CA SER A 79 -22.28 -6.69 -4.14
C SER A 79 -23.74 -6.73 -3.69
N ILE A 80 -24.43 -5.58 -3.61
CA ILE A 80 -25.85 -5.52 -3.25
C ILE A 80 -26.71 -6.30 -4.25
N ILE A 81 -26.52 -6.09 -5.55
CA ILE A 81 -27.25 -6.81 -6.60
C ILE A 81 -27.02 -8.32 -6.48
N PHE A 82 -25.77 -8.73 -6.28
CA PHE A 82 -25.41 -10.14 -6.11
C PHE A 82 -26.08 -10.76 -4.89
N ILE A 83 -26.10 -10.06 -3.75
CA ILE A 83 -26.78 -10.51 -2.53
C ILE A 83 -28.27 -10.67 -2.76
N ILE A 84 -28.91 -9.72 -3.44
CA ILE A 84 -30.34 -9.80 -3.77
C ILE A 84 -30.59 -11.03 -4.65
N PHE A 85 -29.78 -11.26 -5.68
CA PHE A 85 -29.90 -12.42 -6.55
C PHE A 85 -29.74 -13.74 -5.81
N VAL A 86 -28.70 -13.87 -4.97
CA VAL A 86 -28.47 -15.05 -4.13
C VAL A 86 -29.62 -15.25 -3.14
N SER A 87 -30.11 -14.17 -2.54
CA SER A 87 -31.24 -14.22 -1.60
C SER A 87 -32.53 -14.68 -2.29
N LEU A 88 -32.81 -14.20 -3.50
CA LEU A 88 -33.94 -14.67 -4.31
C LEU A 88 -33.82 -16.17 -4.58
N LEU A 89 -32.63 -16.66 -4.93
CA LEU A 89 -32.42 -18.08 -5.17
C LEU A 89 -32.67 -18.92 -3.91
N PHE A 90 -32.17 -18.49 -2.74
CA PHE A 90 -32.38 -19.18 -1.47
C PHE A 90 -33.82 -19.14 -0.97
N THR A 91 -34.59 -18.10 -1.31
CA THR A 91 -36.02 -17.99 -0.94
C THR A 91 -36.97 -18.50 -2.02
N GLY A 92 -36.41 -19.14 -3.05
CA GLY A 92 -37.16 -19.79 -4.13
C GLY A 92 -37.77 -18.82 -5.14
N PHE A 93 -37.35 -17.56 -5.22
CA PHE A 93 -37.92 -16.51 -6.08
C PHE A 93 -39.36 -16.10 -5.69
N GLY A 94 -39.61 -15.98 -4.38
CA GLY A 94 -40.88 -15.42 -3.86
C GLY A 94 -41.94 -16.46 -3.48
N TYR A 95 -41.58 -17.75 -3.46
CA TYR A 95 -42.46 -18.79 -2.91
C TYR A 95 -42.52 -18.75 -1.38
N GLN A 96 -41.48 -18.23 -0.74
CA GLN A 96 -41.48 -17.98 0.69
C GLN A 96 -42.12 -16.62 1.01
N PRO A 97 -42.70 -16.46 2.21
CA PRO A 97 -43.19 -15.18 2.69
C PRO A 97 -42.11 -14.07 2.59
N PHE A 98 -42.53 -12.87 2.22
CA PHE A 98 -41.63 -11.73 1.97
C PHE A 98 -40.66 -11.44 3.13
N TRP A 99 -41.09 -11.63 4.38
CA TRP A 99 -40.24 -11.40 5.56
C TRP A 99 -39.03 -12.34 5.62
N VAL A 100 -39.15 -13.57 5.10
CA VAL A 100 -38.03 -14.51 5.02
C VAL A 100 -36.98 -14.01 4.02
N PHE A 101 -37.44 -13.53 2.85
CA PHE A 101 -36.55 -12.89 1.86
C PHE A 101 -35.83 -11.68 2.45
N LEU A 102 -36.56 -10.78 3.13
CA LEU A 102 -35.97 -9.60 3.76
C LEU A 102 -34.90 -9.98 4.79
N LEU A 103 -35.16 -11.00 5.61
CA LEU A 103 -34.22 -11.50 6.62
C LEU A 103 -32.93 -12.02 5.97
N VAL A 104 -33.05 -12.82 4.91
CA VAL A 104 -31.88 -13.36 4.18
C VAL A 104 -31.05 -12.24 3.55
N VAL A 105 -31.70 -11.24 2.94
CA VAL A 105 -31.02 -10.07 2.37
C VAL A 105 -30.28 -9.29 3.45
N LEU A 106 -30.90 -9.03 4.60
CA LEU A 106 -30.28 -8.29 5.70
C LEU A 106 -29.04 -9.02 6.24
N ILE A 107 -29.12 -10.35 6.42
CA ILE A 107 -27.97 -11.16 6.84
C ILE A 107 -26.86 -11.10 5.79
N GLY A 108 -27.21 -11.25 4.49
CA GLY A 108 -26.25 -11.19 3.40
C GLY A 108 -25.52 -9.85 3.34
N LEU A 109 -26.26 -8.74 3.42
CA LEU A 109 -25.68 -7.38 3.48
C LEU A 109 -24.77 -7.23 4.69
N PHE A 110 -25.24 -7.66 5.86
CA PHE A 110 -24.48 -7.53 7.10
C PHE A 110 -23.14 -8.27 7.06
N VAL A 111 -23.10 -9.47 6.48
CA VAL A 111 -21.87 -10.28 6.39
C VAL A 111 -20.92 -9.75 5.31
N THR A 112 -21.45 -9.43 4.14
CA THR A 112 -20.62 -9.14 2.96
C THR A 112 -20.23 -7.67 2.82
N LEU A 113 -21.08 -6.72 3.21
CA LEU A 113 -20.82 -5.30 2.99
C LEU A 113 -19.55 -4.81 3.71
N PRO A 114 -19.28 -5.18 4.98
CA PRO A 114 -18.05 -4.79 5.67
C PRO A 114 -16.75 -5.24 4.96
N SER A 115 -16.80 -6.34 4.19
CA SER A 115 -15.65 -6.84 3.41
C SER A 115 -15.31 -6.00 2.17
N CYS A 116 -16.22 -5.12 1.75
CA CYS A 116 -16.01 -4.26 0.59
C CYS A 116 -15.13 -3.05 0.90
N PHE A 117 -14.89 -2.78 2.18
CA PHE A 117 -14.16 -1.61 2.67
C PHE A 117 -12.89 -2.06 3.37
N ASN A 118 -11.79 -1.34 3.16
CA ASN A 118 -10.52 -1.59 3.81
C ASN A 118 -9.87 -0.27 4.19
N ASP A 119 -8.91 -0.35 5.09
CA ASP A 119 -8.14 0.79 5.55
C ASP A 119 -7.43 1.45 4.36
N TYR A 120 -7.28 2.77 4.46
CA TYR A 120 -6.62 3.55 3.42
C TYR A 120 -5.86 4.72 4.01
N TRP A 121 -4.85 5.17 3.28
CA TRP A 121 -4.06 6.34 3.59
C TRP A 121 -4.41 7.46 2.62
N LEU A 122 -4.62 8.67 3.15
CA LEU A 122 -4.66 9.88 2.35
C LEU A 122 -3.32 10.58 2.48
N ILE A 123 -2.66 10.77 1.35
CA ILE A 123 -1.29 11.23 1.28
C ILE A 123 -1.30 12.62 0.67
N ASN A 124 -0.68 13.54 1.39
CA ASN A 124 -0.58 14.94 1.03
C ASN A 124 0.86 15.42 1.19
N GLU A 125 1.15 16.62 0.69
CA GLU A 125 2.48 17.26 0.79
C GLU A 125 2.98 17.47 2.23
N LYS A 126 2.14 17.28 3.26
CA LYS A 126 2.48 17.56 4.66
C LYS A 126 2.40 16.36 5.59
N ASN A 127 1.51 15.42 5.31
CA ASN A 127 1.19 14.33 6.22
C ASN A 127 0.57 13.13 5.48
N ILE A 128 0.60 12.01 6.17
CA ILE A 128 -0.20 10.82 5.89
C ILE A 128 -1.38 10.83 6.86
N LYS A 129 -2.61 10.78 6.36
CA LYS A 129 -3.79 10.51 7.18
C LYS A 129 -4.16 9.04 7.04
N ALA A 130 -3.90 8.25 8.06
CA ALA A 130 -4.33 6.87 8.13
C ALA A 130 -5.80 6.82 8.57
N VAL A 131 -6.64 6.19 7.76
CA VAL A 131 -8.04 5.94 8.04
C VAL A 131 -8.20 4.44 8.29
N GLU A 132 -8.53 4.10 9.52
CA GLU A 132 -8.61 2.72 10.00
C GLU A 132 -10.06 2.38 10.34
N PHE A 133 -10.57 1.32 9.75
CA PHE A 133 -11.88 0.81 10.11
C PHE A 133 -11.77 -0.09 11.34
N ASN A 134 -12.84 -0.16 12.12
CA ASN A 134 -12.91 -1.11 13.22
C ASN A 134 -12.89 -2.55 12.69
N ASN A 135 -12.22 -3.45 13.40
CA ASN A 135 -12.19 -4.88 13.07
C ASN A 135 -13.58 -5.54 13.19
N LEU A 136 -14.46 -5.00 14.04
CA LEU A 136 -15.84 -5.50 14.22
C LEU A 136 -16.72 -5.03 13.06
N GLY A 137 -17.28 -5.98 12.31
CA GLY A 137 -18.11 -5.72 11.12
C GLY A 137 -19.30 -4.78 11.38
N ILE A 138 -19.94 -4.87 12.55
CA ILE A 138 -21.04 -3.99 12.96
C ILE A 138 -20.57 -2.54 13.07
N ILE A 139 -19.45 -2.32 13.77
CA ILE A 139 -18.89 -0.99 13.99
C ILE A 139 -18.38 -0.43 12.67
N LYS A 140 -17.73 -1.26 11.86
CA LYS A 140 -17.28 -0.90 10.51
C LYS A 140 -18.44 -0.46 9.61
N LEU A 141 -19.58 -1.16 9.68
CA LEU A 141 -20.80 -0.78 8.97
C LEU A 141 -21.37 0.55 9.49
N ALA A 142 -21.41 0.74 10.81
CA ALA A 142 -21.86 1.99 11.41
C ALA A 142 -20.95 3.17 11.04
N GLN A 143 -19.63 2.96 11.00
CA GLN A 143 -18.65 3.93 10.53
C GLN A 143 -18.86 4.29 9.06
N LEU A 144 -19.17 3.30 8.23
CA LEU A 144 -19.48 3.51 6.82
C LEU A 144 -20.74 4.36 6.63
N LEU A 145 -21.79 4.09 7.41
CA LEU A 145 -23.05 4.83 7.38
C LEU A 145 -22.97 6.18 8.11
N HIS A 146 -21.77 6.59 8.55
CA HIS A 146 -21.53 7.80 9.32
C HIS A 146 -22.33 7.87 10.64
N LEU A 147 -22.76 6.73 11.17
CA LEU A 147 -23.47 6.61 12.45
C LEU A 147 -22.50 6.66 13.64
N THR A 148 -21.24 6.30 13.41
CA THR A 148 -20.15 6.37 14.41
C THR A 148 -18.92 7.03 13.80
N PRO A 149 -18.10 7.73 14.59
CA PRO A 149 -16.90 8.37 14.08
C PRO A 149 -15.91 7.36 13.52
N LEU A 150 -15.35 7.70 12.36
CA LEU A 150 -14.27 6.95 11.73
C LEU A 150 -12.93 7.48 12.30
N PRO A 151 -12.13 6.65 12.98
CA PRO A 151 -10.88 7.11 13.54
C PRO A 151 -9.93 7.48 12.40
N GLN A 152 -9.30 8.65 12.54
CA GLN A 152 -8.33 9.17 11.61
C GLN A 152 -7.09 9.54 12.40
N ARG A 153 -5.94 9.05 11.94
CA ARG A 153 -4.65 9.37 12.52
C ARG A 153 -3.86 10.19 11.52
N VAL A 154 -3.52 11.42 11.89
CA VAL A 154 -2.65 12.29 11.08
C VAL A 154 -1.22 12.09 11.54
N ILE A 155 -0.35 11.68 10.63
CA ILE A 155 1.08 11.44 10.88
C ILE A 155 1.89 12.43 10.05
N SER A 156 2.69 13.24 10.72
CA SER A 156 3.66 14.10 10.03
C SER A 156 4.80 13.26 9.48
N TYR A 157 5.33 13.59 8.29
CA TYR A 157 6.51 12.92 7.73
C TYR A 157 7.72 12.97 8.67
N SER A 158 7.82 14.02 9.50
CA SER A 158 8.88 14.15 10.51
C SER A 158 8.83 13.11 11.63
N GLU A 159 7.68 12.48 11.86
CA GLU A 159 7.47 11.44 12.88
C GLU A 159 7.76 10.04 12.35
N ILE A 160 7.82 9.89 11.02
CA ILE A 160 8.13 8.62 10.37
C ILE A 160 9.63 8.39 10.46
N ASP A 161 9.99 7.18 10.87
CA ASP A 161 11.37 6.72 10.82
C ASP A 161 11.67 6.15 9.42
N HIS A 162 10.89 5.15 9.01
CA HIS A 162 11.01 4.54 7.69
C HIS A 162 9.71 3.84 7.26
N ILE A 163 9.63 3.49 5.98
CA ILE A 163 8.57 2.66 5.42
C ILE A 163 9.16 1.39 4.82
N ASN A 164 8.55 0.24 5.09
CA ASN A 164 8.90 -1.04 4.49
C ASN A 164 7.85 -1.47 3.47
N ILE A 165 8.31 -2.07 2.38
CA ILE A 165 7.49 -2.68 1.34
C ILE A 165 7.59 -4.19 1.48
N PHE A 166 6.44 -4.85 1.63
CA PHE A 166 6.36 -6.31 1.76
C PHE A 166 5.36 -6.92 0.79
N TYR A 167 5.80 -7.97 0.11
CA TYR A 167 4.97 -8.90 -0.65
C TYR A 167 4.95 -10.25 0.06
N HIS A 168 3.80 -10.61 0.62
CA HIS A 168 3.56 -11.88 1.28
C HIS A 168 2.82 -12.83 0.34
N LYS A 169 3.58 -13.82 -0.14
CA LYS A 169 3.00 -14.97 -0.84
C LYS A 169 2.09 -15.74 0.09
N ARG A 170 0.86 -16.02 -0.36
CA ARG A 170 -0.05 -16.89 0.37
C ARG A 170 0.13 -18.35 -0.07
N ILE A 171 0.25 -19.25 0.89
CA ILE A 171 0.24 -20.70 0.62
C ILE A 171 -1.20 -21.09 0.29
N ARG A 172 -1.42 -21.58 -0.94
CA ARG A 172 -2.73 -22.08 -1.39
C ARG A 172 -2.79 -23.57 -1.14
N THR A 173 -3.65 -23.98 -0.21
CA THR A 173 -3.84 -25.39 0.15
C THR A 173 -4.97 -26.07 -0.61
N SER A 174 -5.75 -25.30 -1.38
CA SER A 174 -6.93 -25.78 -2.11
C SER A 174 -7.07 -25.06 -3.45
N PRO A 175 -7.57 -25.73 -4.51
CA PRO A 175 -7.92 -25.08 -5.77
C PRO A 175 -9.05 -24.04 -5.62
N PHE A 176 -9.79 -24.08 -4.50
CA PHE A 176 -10.81 -23.08 -4.17
C PHE A 176 -10.25 -21.91 -3.34
N ASP A 177 -8.97 -21.91 -2.96
CA ASP A 177 -8.33 -20.75 -2.31
C ASP A 177 -7.94 -19.70 -3.37
N ILE A 178 -8.95 -18.95 -3.81
CA ILE A 178 -8.83 -17.84 -4.78
C ILE A 178 -8.38 -16.53 -4.13
N ASN A 179 -7.96 -16.55 -2.87
CA ASN A 179 -7.53 -15.32 -2.21
C ASN A 179 -6.21 -14.81 -2.81
N PRO A 180 -6.09 -13.48 -3.01
CA PRO A 180 -4.88 -12.89 -3.54
C PRO A 180 -3.73 -12.98 -2.53
N ASP A 181 -2.50 -12.88 -3.04
CA ASP A 181 -1.33 -12.62 -2.20
C ASP A 181 -1.46 -11.23 -1.55
N ILE A 182 -0.80 -11.03 -0.42
CA ILE A 182 -0.91 -9.78 0.35
C ILE A 182 0.26 -8.89 -0.03
N PHE A 183 -0.04 -7.72 -0.55
CA PHE A 183 0.94 -6.67 -0.75
C PHE A 183 0.72 -5.59 0.32
N GLN A 184 1.77 -5.15 1.01
CA GLN A 184 1.64 -4.40 2.26
C GLN A 184 2.73 -3.33 2.38
N LEU A 185 2.35 -2.16 2.89
CA LEU A 185 3.28 -1.13 3.35
C LEU A 185 3.20 -1.01 4.87
N THR A 186 4.35 -1.01 5.53
CA THR A 186 4.46 -0.78 6.98
C THR A 186 5.22 0.51 7.21
N CYS A 187 4.55 1.49 7.79
CA CYS A 187 5.13 2.75 8.24
C CYS A 187 5.53 2.60 9.71
N THR A 188 6.83 2.70 9.97
CA THR A 188 7.39 2.67 11.32
C THR A 188 7.64 4.10 11.77
N LEU A 189 7.06 4.48 12.90
CA LEU A 189 7.25 5.78 13.51
C LEU A 189 8.48 5.77 14.42
N LYS A 190 9.04 6.95 14.70
CA LYS A 190 10.20 7.12 15.60
C LYS A 190 9.96 6.66 17.04
N ASN A 191 8.70 6.51 17.44
CA ASN A 191 8.30 5.96 18.72
C ASN A 191 8.08 4.43 18.68
N ASN A 192 8.55 3.74 17.62
CA ASN A 192 8.40 2.31 17.36
C ASN A 192 6.95 1.82 17.17
N GLN A 193 6.00 2.73 16.93
CA GLN A 193 4.66 2.33 16.52
C GLN A 193 4.65 2.03 15.04
N GLU A 194 3.95 0.95 14.67
CA GLU A 194 3.79 0.54 13.28
C GLU A 194 2.36 0.79 12.81
N LEU A 195 2.25 1.31 11.59
CA LEU A 195 1.00 1.52 10.89
C LEU A 195 1.08 0.77 9.58
N THR A 196 0.10 -0.06 9.31
CA THR A 196 0.19 -0.99 8.19
C THR A 196 -1.01 -0.89 7.29
N ILE A 197 -0.76 -0.93 5.98
CA ILE A 197 -1.80 -0.86 4.96
C ILE A 197 -1.61 -1.94 3.91
N ASN A 198 -2.70 -2.63 3.59
CA ASN A 198 -2.74 -3.59 2.51
C ASN A 198 -3.00 -2.88 1.18
N VAL A 199 -2.10 -3.10 0.23
CA VAL A 199 -2.10 -2.55 -1.11
C VAL A 199 -2.82 -3.51 -2.05
N ASN A 200 -3.71 -2.97 -2.87
CA ASN A 200 -4.38 -3.71 -3.94
C ASN A 200 -3.52 -3.70 -5.22
N ALA A 201 -3.59 -4.76 -6.03
CA ALA A 201 -2.89 -4.90 -7.31
C ALA A 201 -3.02 -3.71 -8.27
N LYS A 202 -4.13 -2.95 -8.24
CA LYS A 202 -4.28 -1.75 -9.11
C LYS A 202 -3.35 -0.59 -8.71
N LEU A 203 -2.92 -0.53 -7.45
CA LEU A 203 -2.06 0.55 -6.92
C LEU A 203 -0.58 0.30 -7.17
N GLU A 204 -0.23 -0.84 -7.78
CA GLU A 204 1.15 -1.16 -8.16
C GLU A 204 1.76 -0.07 -9.07
N GLU A 205 0.96 0.48 -10.00
CA GLU A 205 1.41 1.55 -10.89
C GLU A 205 1.65 2.87 -10.14
N GLU A 206 0.83 3.17 -9.14
CA GLU A 206 0.89 4.42 -8.36
C GLU A 206 1.95 4.34 -7.24
N LEU A 207 2.44 3.15 -6.91
CA LEU A 207 3.42 2.96 -5.85
C LEU A 207 4.76 3.65 -6.14
N ILE A 208 5.18 3.69 -7.42
CA ILE A 208 6.43 4.36 -7.79
C ILE A 208 6.35 5.85 -7.49
N ASP A 209 5.20 6.46 -7.77
CA ASP A 209 4.95 7.88 -7.48
C ASP A 209 4.83 8.13 -5.99
N LEU A 210 4.20 7.21 -5.25
CA LEU A 210 4.17 7.24 -3.79
C LEU A 210 5.59 7.22 -3.19
N VAL A 211 6.44 6.27 -3.61
CA VAL A 211 7.82 6.18 -3.10
C VAL A 211 8.60 7.44 -3.45
N ALA A 212 8.39 8.03 -4.63
CA ALA A 212 9.00 9.29 -5.00
C ALA A 212 8.56 10.45 -4.08
N GLU A 213 7.27 10.54 -3.74
CA GLU A 213 6.76 11.55 -2.79
C GLU A 213 7.31 11.34 -1.39
N LEU A 214 7.31 10.12 -0.87
CA LEU A 214 7.85 9.81 0.46
C LEU A 214 9.32 10.20 0.58
N ASN A 215 10.13 9.84 -0.43
CA ASN A 215 11.53 10.23 -0.46
C ASN A 215 11.70 11.75 -0.54
N TYR A 216 10.88 12.43 -1.35
CA TYR A 216 10.88 13.90 -1.45
C TYR A 216 10.60 14.54 -0.09
N GLN A 217 9.67 13.98 0.68
CA GLN A 217 9.32 14.35 2.05
C GLN A 217 10.35 13.86 3.10
N ASN A 218 11.51 13.40 2.65
CA ASN A 218 12.64 12.98 3.47
C ASN A 218 12.36 11.73 4.33
N VAL A 219 11.50 10.84 3.86
CA VAL A 219 11.24 9.52 4.45
C VAL A 219 12.04 8.45 3.70
N ALA A 220 12.68 7.53 4.41
CA ALA A 220 13.37 6.39 3.82
C ALA A 220 12.39 5.26 3.49
N VAL A 221 12.54 4.63 2.32
CA VAL A 221 11.72 3.47 1.93
C VAL A 221 12.59 2.25 1.67
N TYR A 222 12.36 1.18 2.41
CA TYR A 222 13.03 -0.10 2.28
C TYR A 222 12.19 -1.07 1.44
N ASP A 223 12.82 -1.67 0.44
CA ASP A 223 12.24 -2.64 -0.49
C ASP A 223 13.18 -3.83 -0.65
N GLN A 224 13.34 -4.61 0.42
CA GLN A 224 14.28 -5.74 0.45
C GLN A 224 14.00 -6.77 -0.66
N GLN A 225 12.71 -6.95 -1.01
CA GLN A 225 12.24 -7.89 -2.03
C GLN A 225 12.33 -7.33 -3.47
N LYS A 226 12.74 -6.07 -3.62
CA LYS A 226 12.90 -5.37 -4.90
C LYS A 226 11.59 -5.34 -5.72
N VAL A 227 10.47 -5.12 -5.05
CA VAL A 227 9.13 -4.98 -5.63
C VAL A 227 9.07 -3.78 -6.58
N ILE A 228 9.58 -2.61 -6.19
CA ILE A 228 9.62 -1.41 -7.03
C ILE A 228 10.44 -1.65 -8.31
N LEU A 229 11.54 -2.40 -8.19
CA LEU A 229 12.33 -2.81 -9.35
C LEU A 229 11.54 -3.75 -10.28
N ALA A 230 10.69 -4.62 -9.73
CA ALA A 230 9.80 -5.47 -10.54
C ALA A 230 8.79 -4.62 -11.32
N LEU A 231 8.14 -3.69 -10.63
CA LEU A 231 7.08 -2.83 -11.16
C LEU A 231 7.63 -1.88 -12.24
N SER A 232 8.79 -1.27 -12.02
CA SER A 232 9.45 -0.44 -13.04
C SER A 232 9.83 -1.22 -14.31
N LYS A 233 10.05 -2.53 -14.20
CA LYS A 233 10.27 -3.44 -15.33
C LYS A 233 8.97 -4.02 -15.91
N LYS A 234 7.79 -3.59 -15.42
CA LYS A 234 6.47 -4.14 -15.78
C LYS A 234 6.37 -5.66 -15.59
N GLN A 235 7.09 -6.20 -14.61
CA GLN A 235 7.02 -7.62 -14.27
C GLN A 235 5.75 -7.89 -13.46
N ASN A 236 5.10 -9.02 -13.73
CA ASN A 236 3.99 -9.47 -12.92
C ASN A 236 4.51 -9.93 -11.54
N LEU A 237 4.07 -9.25 -10.46
CA LEU A 237 4.52 -9.56 -9.10
C LEU A 237 4.16 -10.99 -8.70
N PHE A 238 2.95 -11.44 -9.03
CA PHE A 238 2.52 -12.80 -8.73
C PHE A 238 3.47 -13.83 -9.35
N GLN A 239 3.76 -13.75 -10.64
CA GLN A 239 4.67 -14.69 -11.33
C GLN A 239 6.09 -14.64 -10.74
N ARG A 240 6.58 -13.44 -10.41
CA ARG A 240 7.92 -13.26 -9.84
C ARG A 240 8.06 -13.90 -8.45
N PHE A 241 7.02 -13.86 -7.62
CA PHE A 241 7.06 -14.46 -6.29
C PHE A 241 6.51 -15.89 -6.25
N ASN A 242 5.85 -16.34 -7.33
CA ASN A 242 5.24 -17.66 -7.47
C ASN A 242 5.79 -18.45 -8.67
N HIS A 243 7.10 -18.63 -8.74
CA HIS A 243 7.78 -19.41 -9.80
C HIS A 243 7.31 -20.88 -10.00
N GLY A 244 6.41 -21.41 -9.17
CA GLY A 244 5.85 -22.76 -9.26
C GLY A 244 4.39 -22.85 -9.69
N PHE A 245 3.74 -21.73 -10.03
CA PHE A 245 2.39 -21.70 -10.56
C PHE A 245 2.43 -21.13 -11.99
N PRO A 246 1.97 -21.88 -13.01
CA PRO A 246 1.94 -21.43 -14.40
C PRO A 246 0.95 -20.27 -14.60
#